data_AF-A0A0S2W6Q7-F1
#
_entry.id   AF-A0A0S2W6Q7-F1
#
_cell.length_a   1.000
_cell.length_b   1.000
_cell.length_c   1.000
_cell.angle_alpha   90.00
_cell.angle_beta   90.00
_cell.angle_gamma   90.00
#
_symmetry.space_group_name_H-M   'P 1'
#
loop_
_entity.id
_entity.type
_entity.pdbx_description
1 polymer ?
#
loop_
_entity_poly.entity_id
_entity_poly.type
_entity_poly.pdbx_seq_one_letter_code
_entity_poly.pdbx_strand_id
1 'polypeptide(L)'
;MNLWLIPPLTLAALAAALYLIFYWTVRRRDLVRRPVERQVGYGFKRALLIYQPSNRGRNNAIAWALARALARAGHTVTVNYPSPVLQYDPMEYDLLIFGGSAYMGEVGRPLKNYLSSLRFSGKKVLLFVVGELERAPEMAGLRLCVPAGNQVRSIKIRPGQEKQLSQFALG
;
A
#
# COMPACT_ATOMS: atom_id res chain seq x y z
N MET A 1 -13.92 -42.11 -26.87
CA MET A 1 -13.10 -41.25 -25.99
C MET A 1 -12.81 -42.04 -24.73
N ASN A 2 -11.53 -42.29 -24.41
CA ASN A 2 -11.16 -43.23 -23.35
C ASN A 2 -11.56 -42.64 -21.98
N LEU A 3 -12.56 -43.20 -21.29
CA LEU A 3 -13.12 -42.64 -20.04
C LEU A 3 -12.06 -42.41 -18.95
N TRP A 4 -10.98 -43.19 -18.98
CA TRP A 4 -9.85 -43.12 -18.06
C TRP A 4 -8.98 -41.85 -18.22
N LEU A 5 -9.05 -41.16 -19.37
CA LEU A 5 -8.30 -39.93 -19.62
C LEU A 5 -9.05 -38.67 -19.17
N ILE A 6 -10.36 -38.78 -18.90
CA ILE A 6 -11.18 -37.64 -18.46
C ILE A 6 -10.73 -37.09 -17.10
N PRO A 7 -10.55 -37.89 -16.03
CA PRO A 7 -10.12 -37.37 -14.72
C PRO A 7 -8.75 -36.68 -14.69
N PRO A 8 -7.67 -37.16 -15.36
CA PRO A 8 -6.40 -36.42 -15.38
C PRO A 8 -6.48 -35.13 -16.20
N LEU A 9 -7.27 -35.12 -17.29
CA LEU A 9 -7.46 -33.91 -18.11
C LEU A 9 -8.24 -32.84 -17.35
N THR A 10 -9.27 -33.20 -16.57
CA THR A 10 -10.01 -32.24 -15.75
C THR A 10 -9.16 -31.67 -14.62
N LEU A 11 -8.34 -32.49 -13.96
CA LEU A 11 -7.38 -32.03 -12.95
C LEU A 11 -6.34 -31.06 -13.53
N ALA A 12 -5.78 -31.39 -14.69
CA ALA A 12 -4.81 -30.52 -15.38
C ALA A 12 -5.44 -29.17 -15.76
N ALA A 13 -6.67 -29.18 -16.28
CA ALA A 13 -7.40 -27.96 -16.63
C ALA A 13 -7.68 -27.10 -15.38
N LEU A 14 -8.06 -27.72 -14.26
CA LEU A 14 -8.33 -27.01 -13.00
C LEU A 14 -7.05 -26.42 -12.40
N ALA A 15 -5.93 -27.15 -12.45
CA ALA A 15 -4.63 -26.65 -12.04
C ALA A 15 -4.18 -25.45 -12.90
N ALA A 16 -4.36 -25.54 -14.22
CA ALA A 16 -4.06 -24.43 -15.13
C ALA A 16 -4.92 -23.20 -14.86
N ALA A 17 -6.22 -23.38 -14.59
CA ALA A 17 -7.12 -22.28 -14.24
C ALA A 17 -6.71 -21.61 -12.92
N LEU A 18 -6.39 -22.38 -11.88
CA LEU A 18 -5.88 -21.85 -10.61
C LEU A 18 -4.56 -21.10 -10.78
N TYR A 19 -3.63 -21.67 -11.57
CA TYR A 19 -2.37 -21.01 -11.90
C TYR A 19 -2.58 -19.67 -12.60
N LEU A 20 -3.48 -19.61 -13.59
CA LEU A 20 -3.79 -18.36 -14.29
C LEU A 20 -4.40 -17.34 -13.33
N ILE A 21 -5.36 -17.72 -12.49
CA ILE A 21 -5.96 -16.82 -11.49
C ILE A 21 -4.88 -16.27 -10.54
N PHE A 22 -3.98 -17.14 -10.06
CA PHE A 22 -2.87 -16.76 -9.21
C PHE A 22 -1.93 -15.78 -9.92
N TYR A 23 -1.45 -16.14 -11.12
CA TYR A 23 -0.55 -15.32 -11.92
C TYR A 23 -1.14 -13.93 -12.21
N TRP A 24 -2.41 -13.87 -12.62
CA TRP A 24 -3.11 -12.61 -12.85
C TRP A 24 -3.25 -11.78 -11.57
N THR A 25 -3.51 -12.42 -10.43
CA THR A 25 -3.61 -11.74 -9.13
C THR A 25 -2.27 -11.12 -8.72
N VAL A 26 -1.18 -11.87 -8.81
CA VAL A 26 0.18 -11.39 -8.48
C VAL A 26 0.62 -10.30 -9.45
N ARG A 27 0.43 -10.50 -10.75
CA ARG A 27 0.78 -9.51 -11.77
C ARG A 27 0.06 -8.18 -11.51
N ARG A 28 -1.22 -8.23 -11.13
CA ARG A 28 -2.02 -7.05 -10.79
C ARG A 28 -1.57 -6.37 -9.51
N ARG A 29 -1.28 -7.15 -8.47
CA ARG A 29 -0.71 -6.65 -7.22
C ARG A 29 0.57 -5.88 -7.47
N ASP A 30 1.39 -6.31 -8.42
CA ASP A 30 2.71 -5.70 -8.69
C ASP A 30 2.68 -4.69 -9.85
N LEU A 31 1.49 -4.25 -10.29
CA LEU A 31 1.37 -3.21 -11.31
C LEU A 31 1.91 -1.87 -10.78
N VAL A 32 2.98 -1.40 -11.42
CA VAL A 32 3.47 -0.03 -11.26
C VAL A 32 2.51 0.91 -11.99
N ARG A 33 2.03 1.94 -11.29
CA ARG A 33 1.19 2.98 -11.88
C ARG A 33 2.06 4.19 -12.22
N ARG A 34 1.70 4.92 -13.28
CA ARG A 34 2.32 6.20 -13.57
C ARG A 34 2.10 7.14 -12.39
N PRO A 35 3.13 7.81 -11.87
CA PRO A 35 2.98 8.74 -10.77
C PRO A 35 2.04 9.87 -11.18
N VAL A 36 1.18 10.27 -10.27
CA VAL A 36 0.26 11.40 -10.41
C VAL A 36 0.31 12.14 -9.09
N GLU A 37 1.17 13.16 -9.03
CA GLU A 37 1.28 14.00 -7.85
C GLU A 37 0.01 14.84 -7.67
N ARG A 38 -0.49 14.88 -6.45
CA ARG A 38 -1.61 15.73 -6.06
C ARG A 38 -1.36 16.30 -4.69
N GLN A 39 -1.67 17.57 -4.52
CA GLN A 39 -1.53 18.27 -3.24
C GLN A 39 -2.89 18.46 -2.59
N VAL A 40 -2.96 18.29 -1.26
CA VAL A 40 -4.19 18.46 -0.48
C VAL A 40 -3.89 19.31 0.75
N GLY A 41 -4.61 20.42 0.88
CA GLY A 41 -4.44 21.37 1.99
C GLY A 41 -3.32 22.39 1.77
N TYR A 42 -3.33 23.43 2.62
CA TYR A 42 -2.35 24.53 2.64
C TYR A 42 -1.87 24.77 4.07
N GLY A 43 -1.40 23.70 4.70
CA GLY A 43 -0.92 23.72 6.08
C GLY A 43 0.59 23.90 6.19
N PHE A 44 1.06 24.26 7.39
CA PHE A 44 2.49 24.47 7.66
C PHE A 44 3.30 23.17 7.73
N LYS A 45 2.67 22.07 8.18
CA LYS A 45 3.34 20.77 8.30
C LYS A 45 3.27 20.00 6.98
N ARG A 46 4.38 19.44 6.50
CA ARG A 46 4.42 18.70 5.23
C ARG A 46 4.26 17.20 5.47
N ALA A 47 3.36 16.56 4.74
CA ALA A 47 3.17 15.11 4.79
C ALA A 47 3.29 14.50 3.39
N LEU A 48 4.05 13.41 3.26
CA LEU A 48 4.13 12.63 2.04
C LEU A 48 3.27 11.37 2.18
N LEU A 49 2.27 11.19 1.32
CA LEU A 49 1.40 10.03 1.27
C LEU A 49 1.60 9.26 -0.03
N ILE A 50 2.37 8.18 0.05
CA ILE A 50 2.57 7.24 -1.05
C ILE A 50 1.70 6.02 -0.82
N TYR A 51 0.75 5.77 -1.71
CA TYR A 51 -0.09 4.59 -1.59
C TYR A 51 -0.21 3.81 -2.88
N GLN A 52 -0.34 2.49 -2.76
CA GLN A 52 -0.56 1.62 -3.90
C GLN A 52 -2.07 1.43 -4.14
N PRO A 53 -2.59 1.75 -5.32
CA PRO A 53 -4.01 1.55 -5.63
C PRO A 53 -4.41 0.07 -5.57
N SER A 54 -5.58 -0.22 -4.99
CA SER A 54 -6.20 -1.55 -5.05
C SER A 54 -7.00 -1.76 -6.34
N ASN A 55 -7.20 -3.01 -6.73
CA ASN A 55 -8.00 -3.43 -7.89
C ASN A 55 -9.41 -2.81 -7.97
N ARG A 56 -10.05 -2.50 -6.84
CA ARG A 56 -11.43 -1.94 -6.79
C ARG A 56 -11.47 -0.47 -6.37
N GLY A 57 -10.36 0.25 -6.40
CA GLY A 57 -10.31 1.67 -6.00
C GLY A 57 -10.55 1.96 -4.51
N ARG A 58 -10.82 0.94 -3.68
CA ARG A 58 -11.05 1.09 -2.23
C ARG A 58 -9.86 1.76 -1.52
N ASN A 59 -8.64 1.38 -1.88
CA ASN A 59 -7.45 1.98 -1.28
C ASN A 59 -7.26 3.46 -1.66
N ASN A 60 -7.75 3.86 -2.84
CA ASN A 60 -7.77 5.26 -3.24
C ASN A 60 -8.72 6.08 -2.35
N ALA A 61 -9.94 5.59 -2.09
CA ALA A 61 -10.87 6.26 -1.18
C ALA A 61 -10.28 6.45 0.23
N ILE A 62 -9.63 5.41 0.77
CA ILE A 62 -8.97 5.43 2.07
C ILE A 62 -7.83 6.44 2.11
N ALA A 63 -6.94 6.43 1.11
CA ALA A 63 -5.83 7.38 1.02
C ALA A 63 -6.33 8.83 0.92
N TRP A 64 -7.37 9.09 0.14
CA TRP A 64 -7.97 10.43 0.04
C TRP A 64 -8.65 10.89 1.32
N ALA A 65 -9.34 9.98 2.03
CA ALA A 65 -9.93 10.30 3.32
C ALA A 65 -8.85 10.71 4.32
N LEU A 66 -7.75 9.95 4.38
CA LEU A 66 -6.59 10.27 5.22
C LEU A 66 -5.95 11.60 4.83
N ALA A 67 -5.71 11.84 3.54
CA ALA A 67 -5.13 13.10 3.06
C ALA A 67 -6.00 14.31 3.45
N ARG A 68 -7.32 14.20 3.32
CA ARG A 68 -8.25 15.26 3.73
C ARG A 68 -8.27 15.46 5.25
N ALA A 69 -8.20 14.38 6.04
CA ALA A 69 -8.15 14.46 7.49
C ALA A 69 -6.88 15.19 7.97
N LEU A 70 -5.72 14.84 7.40
CA LEU A 70 -4.45 15.51 7.67
C LEU A 70 -4.46 16.98 7.23
N ALA A 71 -5.05 17.26 6.05
CA ALA A 71 -5.21 18.63 5.58
C ALA A 71 -6.02 19.49 6.55
N ARG A 72 -7.13 18.95 7.08
CA ARG A 72 -7.94 19.63 8.13
C ARG A 72 -7.17 19.82 9.43
N ALA A 73 -6.21 18.96 9.72
CA ALA A 73 -5.32 19.08 10.88
C ALA A 73 -4.10 20.01 10.64
N GLY A 74 -4.09 20.76 9.54
CA GLY A 74 -3.05 21.75 9.25
C GLY A 74 -1.81 21.19 8.55
N HIS A 75 -1.94 20.06 7.86
CA HIS A 75 -0.89 19.54 6.98
C HIS A 75 -1.10 19.96 5.51
N THR A 76 0.00 20.18 4.80
CA THR A 76 0.06 20.11 3.34
C THR A 76 0.45 18.69 2.96
N VAL A 77 -0.45 17.97 2.29
CA VAL A 77 -0.25 16.54 1.96
C VAL A 77 0.07 16.38 0.48
N THR A 78 1.26 15.87 0.17
CA THR A 78 1.64 15.43 -1.17
C THR A 78 1.25 13.97 -1.32
N VAL A 79 0.33 13.67 -2.25
CA VAL A 79 -0.21 12.34 -2.50
C VAL A 79 0.30 11.82 -3.83
N ASN A 80 0.84 10.60 -3.86
CA ASN A 80 1.27 9.95 -5.09
C ASN A 80 1.23 8.41 -5.02
N TYR A 81 1.51 7.76 -6.16
CA TYR A 81 1.69 6.31 -6.27
C TYR A 81 3.16 5.94 -6.21
N PRO A 82 3.53 4.77 -5.67
CA PRO A 82 4.92 4.34 -5.64
C PRO A 82 5.44 4.12 -7.07
N SER A 83 6.59 4.70 -7.37
CA SER A 83 7.21 4.61 -8.68
C SER A 83 8.72 4.86 -8.57
N PRO A 84 9.56 4.13 -9.35
CA PRO A 84 11.02 4.28 -9.29
C PRO A 84 11.53 5.62 -9.83
N VAL A 85 10.71 6.38 -10.56
CA VAL A 85 11.10 7.70 -11.09
C VAL A 85 10.81 8.86 -10.14
N LEU A 86 10.19 8.60 -8.99
CA LEU A 86 9.94 9.63 -7.98
C LEU A 86 11.22 10.00 -7.24
N GLN A 87 11.44 11.29 -7.04
CA GLN A 87 12.66 11.85 -6.44
C GLN A 87 12.35 12.74 -5.23
N TYR A 88 11.33 12.39 -4.44
CA TYR A 88 11.04 13.13 -3.21
C TYR A 88 12.17 12.96 -2.20
N ASP A 89 12.65 14.07 -1.63
CA ASP A 89 13.49 14.01 -0.44
C ASP A 89 12.60 13.77 0.79
N PRO A 90 12.71 12.62 1.48
CA PRO A 90 11.93 12.36 2.69
C PRO A 90 12.25 13.34 3.83
N MET A 91 13.39 14.03 3.77
CA MET A 91 13.80 15.01 4.79
C MET A 91 12.97 16.29 4.77
N GLU A 92 12.33 16.64 3.66
CA GLU A 92 11.43 17.80 3.54
C GLU A 92 10.07 17.62 4.23
N TYR A 93 9.74 16.40 4.67
CA TYR A 93 8.44 16.08 5.22
C TYR A 93 8.53 15.81 6.73
N ASP A 94 7.52 16.27 7.46
CA ASP A 94 7.37 16.01 8.91
C ASP A 94 6.81 14.60 9.17
N LEU A 95 6.00 14.12 8.23
CA LEU A 95 5.31 12.83 8.30
C LEU A 95 5.40 12.10 6.94
N LEU A 96 5.89 10.88 6.98
CA LEU A 96 5.94 9.99 5.82
C LEU A 96 4.88 8.90 5.99
N ILE A 97 4.05 8.69 4.98
CA ILE A 97 2.94 7.75 5.02
C ILE A 97 3.02 6.82 3.83
N PHE A 98 3.05 5.51 4.10
CA PHE A 98 3.10 4.48 3.08
C PHE A 98 1.96 3.49 3.28
N GLY A 99 1.19 3.21 2.24
CA GLY A 99 0.14 2.21 2.37
C GLY A 99 -0.27 1.46 1.12
N GLY A 100 -0.81 0.28 1.34
CA GLY A 100 -1.14 -0.67 0.28
C GLY A 100 -2.29 -1.57 0.69
N SER A 101 -2.69 -2.44 -0.23
CA SER A 101 -3.65 -3.49 0.09
C SER A 101 -2.94 -4.82 0.24
N ALA A 102 -3.40 -5.63 1.19
CA ALA A 102 -2.94 -6.98 1.38
C ALA A 102 -3.50 -7.87 0.25
N TYR A 103 -2.60 -8.47 -0.51
CA TYR A 103 -2.91 -9.45 -1.53
C TYR A 103 -2.09 -10.70 -1.26
N MET A 104 -2.76 -11.80 -0.94
CA MET A 104 -2.13 -13.10 -0.68
C MET A 104 -1.07 -13.06 0.44
N GLY A 105 -1.36 -12.31 1.52
CA GLY A 105 -0.44 -12.20 2.67
C GLY A 105 0.75 -11.27 2.45
N GLU A 106 0.77 -10.47 1.38
CA GLU A 106 1.84 -9.52 1.07
C GLU A 106 1.30 -8.18 0.56
N VAL A 107 2.13 -7.13 0.68
CA VAL A 107 1.91 -5.85 0.01
C VAL A 107 2.57 -5.87 -1.37
N GLY A 108 2.08 -5.08 -2.31
CA GLY A 108 2.65 -5.04 -3.65
C GLY A 108 4.11 -4.58 -3.67
N ARG A 109 4.87 -5.21 -4.57
CA ARG A 109 6.30 -4.91 -4.76
C ARG A 109 6.59 -3.44 -5.08
N PRO A 110 5.78 -2.71 -5.86
CA PRO A 110 6.06 -1.29 -6.13
C PRO A 110 6.22 -0.46 -4.86
N LEU A 111 5.35 -0.67 -3.87
CA LEU A 111 5.45 0.06 -2.59
C LEU A 111 6.69 -0.35 -1.79
N LYS A 112 6.94 -1.66 -1.67
CA LYS A 112 8.11 -2.20 -0.94
C LYS A 112 9.42 -1.71 -1.57
N ASN A 113 9.51 -1.77 -2.89
CA ASN A 113 10.70 -1.33 -3.64
C ASN A 113 10.93 0.17 -3.49
N TYR A 114 9.87 0.98 -3.64
CA TYR A 114 9.97 2.43 -3.45
C TYR A 114 10.44 2.76 -2.03
N LEU A 115 9.80 2.21 -1.01
CA LEU A 115 10.17 2.46 0.39
C LEU A 115 11.61 2.04 0.69
N SER A 116 12.05 0.89 0.17
CA SER A 116 13.41 0.37 0.36
C SER A 116 14.48 1.18 -0.38
N SER A 117 14.11 1.91 -1.44
CA SER A 117 15.04 2.79 -2.16
C SER A 117 15.31 4.11 -1.43
N LEU A 118 14.44 4.52 -0.51
CA LEU A 118 14.58 5.77 0.22
C LEU A 118 15.65 5.65 1.31
N ARG A 119 16.40 6.73 1.52
CA ARG A 119 17.40 6.87 2.58
C ARG A 119 17.01 8.04 3.49
N PHE A 120 16.63 7.76 4.73
CA PHE A 120 16.21 8.77 5.71
C PHE A 120 16.24 8.18 7.12
N SER A 121 16.38 9.05 8.12
CA SER A 121 16.36 8.67 9.54
C SER A 121 15.75 9.79 10.39
N GLY A 122 15.37 9.51 11.64
CA GLY A 122 14.79 10.49 12.55
C GLY A 122 13.38 10.96 12.16
N LYS A 123 12.70 10.28 11.24
CA LYS A 123 11.36 10.66 10.76
C LYS A 123 10.24 9.86 11.41
N LYS A 124 9.05 10.47 11.43
CA LYS A 124 7.80 9.78 11.74
C LYS A 124 7.28 9.09 10.49
N VAL A 125 7.11 7.78 10.58
CA VAL A 125 6.62 6.94 9.49
C VAL A 125 5.33 6.27 9.92
N LEU A 126 4.28 6.49 9.14
CA LEU A 126 3.00 5.81 9.27
C LEU A 126 2.86 4.77 8.16
N LEU A 127 2.70 3.51 8.53
CA LEU A 127 2.39 2.42 7.61
C LEU A 127 0.93 2.04 7.76
N PHE A 128 0.23 1.84 6.64
CA PHE A 128 -1.10 1.24 6.69
C PHE A 128 -1.29 0.15 5.65
N VAL A 129 -2.02 -0.88 6.03
CA VAL A 129 -2.41 -1.95 5.11
C VAL A 129 -3.91 -2.15 5.18
N VAL A 130 -4.53 -2.23 4.01
CA VAL A 130 -5.96 -2.55 3.87
C VAL A 130 -6.11 -4.02 3.53
N GLY A 131 -6.78 -4.78 4.40
CA GLY A 131 -7.01 -6.21 4.19
C GLY A 131 -8.08 -6.77 5.12
N GLU A 132 -8.76 -7.82 4.67
CA GLU A 132 -9.88 -8.42 5.40
C GLU A 132 -9.43 -9.33 6.56
N LEU A 133 -8.33 -10.06 6.36
CA LEU A 133 -7.82 -11.03 7.32
C LEU A 133 -7.28 -10.35 8.58
N GLU A 134 -7.47 -10.95 9.76
CA GLU A 134 -6.94 -10.39 11.00
C GLU A 134 -5.43 -10.52 11.09
N ARG A 135 -4.89 -11.68 10.68
CA ARG A 135 -3.45 -11.89 10.59
C ARG A 135 -2.84 -10.90 9.61
N ALA A 136 -1.71 -10.31 9.97
CA ALA A 136 -1.05 -9.23 9.21
C ALA A 136 0.43 -9.52 8.88
N PRO A 137 0.80 -10.70 8.33
CA PRO A 137 2.18 -10.99 7.96
C PRO A 137 2.76 -9.95 6.99
N GLU A 138 1.92 -9.39 6.12
CA GLU A 138 2.29 -8.35 5.18
C GLU A 138 2.77 -7.05 5.86
N MET A 139 2.32 -6.80 7.08
CA MET A 139 2.75 -5.62 7.86
C MET A 139 4.19 -5.78 8.31
N ALA A 140 4.60 -6.98 8.72
CA ALA A 140 5.99 -7.25 9.10
C ALA A 140 6.90 -7.03 7.89
N GLY A 141 6.53 -7.56 6.72
CA GLY A 141 7.27 -7.36 5.48
C GLY A 141 7.40 -5.89 5.07
N LEU A 142 6.37 -5.08 5.31
CA LEU A 142 6.42 -3.64 5.02
C LEU A 142 7.26 -2.87 6.03
N ARG A 143 7.21 -3.22 7.32
CA ARG A 143 8.04 -2.60 8.37
C ARG A 143 9.53 -2.80 8.12
N LEU A 144 9.93 -3.98 7.63
CA LEU A 144 11.32 -4.28 7.27
C LEU A 144 11.87 -3.40 6.14
N CYS A 145 11.00 -2.81 5.31
CA CYS A 145 11.42 -1.90 4.25
C CYS A 145 11.73 -0.47 4.76
N VAL A 146 11.32 -0.12 5.99
CA VAL A 146 11.60 1.21 6.55
C VAL A 146 13.05 1.25 7.05
N PRO A 147 13.86 2.25 6.66
CA PRO A 147 15.21 2.41 7.19
C PRO A 147 15.24 2.51 8.72
N ALA A 148 16.30 1.99 9.34
CA ALA A 148 16.48 2.06 10.78
C ALA A 148 16.58 3.51 11.29
N GLY A 149 16.31 3.72 12.58
CA GLY A 149 16.36 5.05 13.21
C GLY A 149 15.12 5.92 12.98
N ASN A 150 14.02 5.36 12.49
CA ASN A 150 12.75 6.05 12.29
C ASN A 150 11.69 5.61 13.32
N GLN A 151 10.76 6.51 13.64
CA GLN A 151 9.62 6.22 14.51
C GLN A 151 8.48 5.64 13.67
N VAL A 152 8.33 4.31 13.72
CA VAL A 152 7.38 3.59 12.84
C VAL A 152 6.10 3.21 13.59
N ARG A 153 4.99 3.84 13.19
CA ARG A 153 3.63 3.45 13.57
C ARG A 153 2.98 2.69 12.43
N SER A 154 2.24 1.64 12.74
CA SER A 154 1.59 0.83 11.72
C SER A 154 0.19 0.40 12.12
N ILE A 155 -0.75 0.44 11.20
CA ILE A 155 -2.13 0.00 11.42
C ILE A 155 -2.62 -0.85 10.26
N LYS A 156 -3.29 -1.96 10.58
CA LYS A 156 -4.09 -2.70 9.60
C LYS A 156 -5.55 -2.31 9.74
N ILE A 157 -6.20 -2.08 8.62
CA ILE A 157 -7.62 -1.72 8.58
C ILE A 157 -8.35 -2.56 7.54
N ARG A 158 -9.65 -2.76 7.75
CA ARG A 158 -10.56 -3.31 6.74
C ARG A 158 -11.07 -2.20 5.84
N PRO A 159 -11.57 -2.51 4.63
CA PRO A 159 -12.29 -1.54 3.82
C PRO A 159 -13.45 -0.90 4.60
N GLY A 160 -13.65 0.41 4.48
CA GLY A 160 -14.68 1.14 5.23
C GLY A 160 -14.27 1.63 6.63
N GLN A 161 -13.02 1.39 7.04
CA GLN A 161 -12.46 1.89 8.31
C GLN A 161 -11.60 3.14 8.13
N GLU A 162 -11.96 4.03 7.20
CA GLU A 162 -11.24 5.28 6.91
C GLU A 162 -11.09 6.17 8.14
N LYS A 163 -12.13 6.22 8.99
CA LYS A 163 -12.15 7.02 10.22
C LYS A 163 -11.12 6.54 11.22
N GLN A 164 -10.98 5.22 11.37
CA GLN A 164 -10.00 4.62 12.28
C GLN A 164 -8.57 4.94 11.84
N LEU A 165 -8.27 4.84 10.54
CA LEU A 165 -6.98 5.24 9.99
C LEU A 165 -6.68 6.73 10.25
N SER A 166 -7.68 7.58 10.02
CA SER A 166 -7.54 9.03 10.21
C SER A 166 -7.27 9.39 11.67
N GLN A 167 -8.00 8.78 12.61
CA GLN A 167 -7.77 8.96 14.04
C GLN A 167 -6.39 8.48 14.46
N PHE A 168 -5.97 7.29 13.97
CA PHE A 168 -4.65 6.76 14.25
C PHE A 168 -3.52 7.64 13.69
N ALA A 169 -3.72 8.30 12.55
CA ALA A 169 -2.73 9.20 11.99
C ALA A 169 -2.58 10.52 12.76
N LEU A 170 -3.63 10.96 13.46
CA LEU A 170 -3.71 12.25 14.13
C LEU A 170 -3.37 12.21 15.62
N GLY A 171 -3.68 11.11 16.32
CA GLY A 171 -3.24 10.87 17.70
C GLY A 171 -1.82 10.34 17.72
#